data_AF-A0A0K0YB32-F1
#
_entry.id   AF-A0A0K0YB32-F1
#
_cell.length_a   1.000
_cell.length_b   1.000
_cell.length_c   1.000
_cell.angle_alpha   90.00
_cell.angle_beta   90.00
_cell.angle_gamma   90.00
#
_symmetry.space_group_name_H-M   'P 1'
#
loop_
_entity.id
_entity.type
_entity.pdbx_description
1 polymer ?
#
loop_
_entity_poly.entity_id
_entity_poly.type
_entity_poly.pdbx_seq_one_letter_code
_entity_poly.pdbx_strand_id
1 'polypeptide(L)'
;MMTFSNDPEMLFQLDDFKTKEEIAKVLMEMNANDWKGGNTFMDKALRLLMKEGLSTSHGSRYGVPQIAVIITDGRATDRKEFEKAVNELRQTNYLVFAIGVGPKRDPVELKKIASDSSRVYEVENVQSLQAIRQELVVKLCEQGDQPAPPVVTCEGAQADVIFVADSSRSIGSAAFNELKKFAVDVVKRFTVSPSDIQVGLIIFGNDTNFEFTLGSYR
;
A
#
# COMPACT_ATOMS: atom_id res chain seq x y z
N MET A 1 24.39 -14.18 -15.41
CA MET A 1 23.24 -15.08 -15.22
C MET A 1 22.26 -14.34 -14.33
N MET A 2 21.18 -13.76 -14.87
CA MET A 2 20.17 -13.02 -14.10
C MET A 2 19.23 -14.03 -13.44
N THR A 3 18.94 -13.88 -12.15
CA THR A 3 18.09 -14.79 -11.37
C THR A 3 16.76 -14.14 -11.05
N PHE A 4 15.66 -14.68 -11.59
CA PHE A 4 14.26 -14.31 -11.35
C PHE A 4 13.89 -14.35 -9.85
N SER A 5 13.15 -13.36 -9.34
CA SER A 5 12.57 -13.37 -7.99
C SER A 5 11.08 -13.03 -8.06
N ASN A 6 10.24 -13.84 -7.41
CA ASN A 6 8.78 -13.73 -7.39
C ASN A 6 8.27 -13.20 -6.03
N ASP A 7 9.14 -12.51 -5.29
CA ASP A 7 8.89 -12.14 -3.90
C ASP A 7 8.62 -10.63 -3.76
N PRO A 8 7.70 -10.23 -2.86
CA PRO A 8 7.46 -8.83 -2.53
C PRO A 8 8.68 -8.21 -1.85
N GLU A 9 8.81 -6.89 -1.96
CA GLU A 9 9.92 -6.13 -1.38
C GLU A 9 9.42 -4.90 -0.62
N MET A 10 10.01 -4.66 0.55
CA MET A 10 9.86 -3.42 1.31
C MET A 10 10.78 -2.37 0.68
N LEU A 11 10.22 -1.29 0.12
CA LEU A 11 11.04 -0.20 -0.41
C LEU A 11 11.49 0.76 0.67
N PHE A 12 10.59 1.08 1.60
CA PHE A 12 10.89 1.85 2.80
C PHE A 12 9.89 1.54 3.90
N GLN A 13 10.37 1.69 5.12
CA GLN A 13 9.70 1.39 6.39
C GLN A 13 9.05 2.65 6.98
N LEU A 14 8.27 2.49 8.05
CA LEU A 14 7.53 3.61 8.66
C LEU A 14 8.46 4.66 9.29
N ASP A 15 9.62 4.24 9.77
CA ASP A 15 10.63 5.08 10.44
C ASP A 15 11.77 5.55 9.54
N ASP A 16 11.72 5.25 8.23
CA ASP A 16 12.73 5.71 7.26
C ASP A 16 12.63 7.21 6.98
N PHE A 17 11.42 7.78 7.03
CA PHE A 17 11.15 9.18 6.71
C PHE A 17 10.30 9.86 7.78
N LYS A 18 10.53 11.16 7.97
CA LYS A 18 9.87 11.94 9.02
C LYS A 18 8.96 13.02 8.45
N THR A 19 9.04 13.28 7.15
CA THR A 19 8.28 14.33 6.48
C THR A 19 7.62 13.81 5.21
N LYS A 20 6.46 14.39 4.86
CA LYS A 20 5.76 14.06 3.61
C LYS A 20 6.56 14.46 2.38
N GLU A 21 7.43 15.47 2.49
CA GLU A 21 8.31 15.93 1.42
C GLU A 21 9.35 14.87 1.05
N GLU A 22 9.97 14.22 2.04
CA GLU A 22 10.90 13.10 1.83
C GLU A 22 10.19 11.93 1.15
N ILE A 23 9.04 11.51 1.68
CA ILE A 23 8.27 10.39 1.12
C ILE A 23 7.82 10.71 -0.31
N ALA A 24 7.33 11.93 -0.55
CA ALA A 24 6.93 12.34 -1.89
C ALA A 24 8.09 12.36 -2.87
N LYS A 25 9.29 12.76 -2.43
CA LYS A 25 10.51 12.75 -3.23
C LYS A 25 10.86 11.32 -3.63
N VAL A 26 10.92 10.39 -2.68
CA VAL A 26 11.25 8.98 -2.95
C VAL A 26 10.27 8.35 -3.93
N LEU A 27 8.96 8.51 -3.69
CA LEU A 27 7.93 8.00 -4.59
C LEU A 27 8.06 8.57 -6.02
N MET A 28 8.45 9.84 -6.16
CA MET A 28 8.65 10.45 -7.48
C MET A 28 9.94 9.98 -8.15
N GLU A 29 11.02 9.79 -7.40
CA GLU A 29 12.35 9.40 -7.89
C GLU A 29 12.48 7.93 -8.27
N MET A 30 11.61 7.04 -7.77
CA MET A 30 11.53 5.65 -8.22
C MET A 30 11.43 5.57 -9.76
N ASN A 31 12.34 4.89 -10.45
CA ASN A 31 12.35 4.92 -11.90
C ASN A 31 11.21 4.05 -12.46
N ALA A 32 10.50 4.54 -13.47
CA ALA A 32 9.51 3.74 -14.19
C ALA A 32 10.15 2.55 -14.92
N ASN A 33 11.46 2.61 -15.19
CA ASN A 33 12.24 1.51 -15.74
C ASN A 33 12.58 0.42 -14.70
N ASP A 34 12.34 0.69 -13.41
CA ASP A 34 12.38 -0.30 -12.33
C ASP A 34 11.07 -1.08 -12.23
N TRP A 35 10.05 -0.69 -13.00
CA TRP A 35 8.90 -1.54 -13.26
C TRP A 35 9.35 -2.69 -14.16
N LYS A 36 9.45 -3.89 -13.57
CA LYS A 36 9.89 -5.11 -14.27
C LYS A 36 8.73 -6.04 -14.62
N GLY A 37 7.57 -5.85 -13.99
CA GLY A 37 6.43 -6.75 -14.11
C GLY A 37 6.72 -8.13 -13.51
N GLY A 38 5.67 -8.96 -13.45
CA GLY A 38 5.71 -10.27 -12.83
C GLY A 38 4.30 -10.79 -12.57
N ASN A 39 4.19 -11.82 -11.74
CA ASN A 39 2.92 -12.40 -11.31
C ASN A 39 2.37 -11.71 -10.04
N THR A 40 1.06 -11.79 -9.84
CA THR A 40 0.33 -11.20 -8.71
C THR A 40 0.33 -12.15 -7.50
N PHE A 41 1.46 -12.30 -6.81
CA PHE A 41 1.60 -13.12 -5.58
C PHE A 41 1.13 -12.37 -4.33
N MET A 42 -0.18 -12.08 -4.27
CA MET A 42 -0.79 -11.37 -3.14
C MET A 42 -0.57 -12.08 -1.80
N ASP A 43 -0.54 -13.42 -1.77
CA ASP A 43 -0.29 -14.20 -0.56
C ASP A 43 1.04 -13.84 0.10
N LYS A 44 2.10 -13.69 -0.69
CA LYS A 44 3.41 -13.31 -0.20
C LYS A 44 3.42 -11.86 0.26
N ALA A 45 2.80 -10.96 -0.49
CA ALA A 45 2.72 -9.54 -0.13
C ALA A 45 2.01 -9.34 1.21
N LEU A 46 0.91 -10.06 1.44
CA LEU A 46 0.20 -10.07 2.72
C LEU A 46 1.09 -10.60 3.86
N ARG A 47 1.83 -11.68 3.63
CA ARG A 47 2.75 -12.22 4.64
C ARG A 47 3.92 -11.29 4.94
N LEU A 48 4.46 -10.59 3.94
CA LEU A 48 5.50 -9.58 4.15
C LEU A 48 4.95 -8.37 4.93
N LEU A 49 3.75 -7.89 4.60
CA LEU A 49 3.05 -6.85 5.35
C LEU A 49 2.92 -7.23 6.83
N MET A 50 2.47 -8.45 7.12
CA MET A 50 2.30 -8.94 8.49
C MET A 50 3.63 -9.11 9.24
N LYS A 51 4.67 -9.60 8.55
CA LYS A 51 5.96 -9.90 9.15
C LYS A 51 6.80 -8.65 9.38
N GLU A 52 6.85 -7.75 8.40
CA GLU A 52 7.81 -6.64 8.36
C GLU A 52 7.13 -5.27 8.26
N GLY A 53 6.04 -5.15 7.49
CA GLY A 53 5.45 -3.86 7.14
C GLY A 53 4.88 -3.08 8.33
N LEU A 54 4.12 -3.75 9.20
CA LEU A 54 3.52 -3.16 10.41
C LEU A 54 4.22 -3.63 11.69
N SER A 55 5.51 -3.99 11.58
CA SER A 55 6.32 -4.40 12.74
C SER A 55 6.77 -3.19 13.57
N THR A 56 6.81 -3.35 14.88
CA THR A 56 7.36 -2.33 15.80
C THR A 56 8.86 -2.13 15.60
N SER A 57 9.58 -3.13 15.07
CA SER A 57 10.99 -3.00 14.71
C SER A 57 11.25 -2.06 13.52
N HIS A 58 10.18 -1.70 12.79
CA HIS A 58 10.21 -0.88 11.57
C HIS A 58 9.31 0.36 11.70
N GLY A 59 9.15 0.84 12.93
CA GLY A 59 8.46 2.10 13.23
C GLY A 59 6.98 2.00 13.59
N SER A 60 6.35 0.81 13.55
CA SER A 60 4.95 0.72 13.95
C SER A 60 4.76 0.94 15.46
N ARG A 61 3.69 1.64 15.85
CA ARG A 61 3.42 2.11 17.20
C ARG A 61 2.25 1.36 17.82
N TYR A 62 2.46 0.92 19.06
CA TYR A 62 1.40 0.33 19.86
C TYR A 62 0.30 1.35 20.19
N GLY A 63 -0.97 0.94 20.08
CA GLY A 63 -2.13 1.79 20.39
C GLY A 63 -2.50 2.79 19.29
N VAL A 64 -1.76 2.80 18.17
CA VAL A 64 -2.05 3.61 16.99
C VAL A 64 -2.70 2.72 15.92
N PRO A 65 -3.72 3.19 15.17
CA PRO A 65 -4.27 2.46 14.03
C PRO A 65 -3.19 1.98 13.06
N GLN A 66 -3.14 0.67 12.83
CA GLN A 66 -2.24 0.03 11.87
C GLN A 66 -3.02 -0.27 10.59
N ILE A 67 -2.71 0.43 9.51
CA ILE A 67 -3.51 0.47 8.28
C ILE A 67 -2.70 -0.03 7.09
N ALA A 68 -3.31 -0.89 6.28
CA ALA A 68 -2.77 -1.33 5.00
C ALA A 68 -3.67 -0.86 3.84
N VAL A 69 -3.09 -0.23 2.83
CA VAL A 69 -3.76 0.16 1.59
C VAL A 69 -3.22 -0.70 0.46
N ILE A 70 -3.98 -1.71 0.05
CA ILE A 70 -3.58 -2.68 -0.97
C ILE A 70 -4.15 -2.27 -2.31
N ILE A 71 -3.30 -2.09 -3.31
CA ILE A 71 -3.67 -1.69 -4.67
C ILE A 71 -3.24 -2.79 -5.63
N THR A 72 -4.19 -3.37 -6.38
CA THR A 72 -3.92 -4.41 -7.38
C THR A 72 -4.76 -4.24 -8.63
N ASP A 73 -4.25 -4.70 -9.77
CA ASP A 73 -4.99 -4.72 -11.03
C ASP A 73 -5.51 -6.11 -11.43
N GLY A 74 -5.24 -7.13 -10.60
CA GLY A 74 -5.37 -8.53 -11.00
C GLY A 74 -5.83 -9.48 -9.90
N ARG A 75 -5.80 -10.77 -10.24
CA ARG A 75 -6.16 -11.89 -9.36
C ARG A 75 -4.93 -12.51 -8.74
N ALA A 76 -5.08 -13.10 -7.57
CA ALA A 76 -4.03 -13.87 -6.92
C ALA A 76 -3.56 -14.99 -7.85
N THR A 77 -2.25 -15.11 -8.04
CA THR A 77 -1.66 -16.15 -8.87
C THR A 77 -1.83 -17.53 -8.24
N ASP A 78 -1.61 -17.64 -6.92
CA ASP A 78 -1.93 -18.83 -6.13
C ASP A 78 -3.13 -18.57 -5.23
N ARG A 79 -4.30 -19.02 -5.67
CA ARG A 79 -5.56 -18.85 -4.91
C ARG A 79 -5.57 -19.62 -3.59
N LYS A 80 -4.89 -20.76 -3.50
CA LYS A 80 -4.90 -21.57 -2.28
C LYS A 80 -4.06 -20.90 -1.20
N GLU A 81 -2.88 -20.41 -1.57
CA GLU A 81 -2.02 -19.67 -0.63
C GLU A 81 -2.60 -18.30 -0.31
N PHE A 82 -3.30 -17.67 -1.25
CA PHE A 82 -4.05 -16.43 -1.01
C PHE A 82 -5.09 -16.60 0.10
N GLU A 83 -5.94 -17.62 0.06
CA GLU A 83 -6.94 -17.84 1.10
C GLU A 83 -6.31 -18.04 2.48
N LYS A 84 -5.16 -18.74 2.55
CA LYS A 84 -4.43 -18.92 3.82
C LYS A 84 -3.89 -17.59 4.33
N ALA A 85 -3.23 -16.82 3.48
CA ALA A 85 -2.68 -15.52 3.84
C ALA A 85 -3.77 -14.52 4.27
N VAL A 86 -4.95 -14.56 3.64
CA VAL A 86 -6.11 -13.76 4.06
C VAL A 86 -6.61 -14.19 5.45
N ASN A 87 -6.66 -15.50 5.72
CA ASN A 87 -7.08 -15.98 7.05
C ASN A 87 -6.06 -15.59 8.13
N GLU A 88 -4.76 -15.62 7.82
CA GLU A 88 -3.70 -15.11 8.69
C GLU A 88 -3.88 -13.60 8.93
N LEU A 89 -4.12 -12.81 7.87
CA LEU A 89 -4.34 -11.37 7.95
C LEU A 89 -5.54 -11.02 8.85
N ARG A 90 -6.63 -11.79 8.78
CA ARG A 90 -7.83 -11.58 9.62
C ARG A 90 -7.61 -11.83 11.11
N GLN A 91 -6.52 -12.51 11.49
CA GLN A 91 -6.14 -12.67 12.89
C GLN A 91 -5.35 -11.47 13.44
N THR A 92 -5.01 -10.51 12.58
CA THR A 92 -4.39 -9.24 12.97
C THR A 92 -5.46 -8.19 13.28
N ASN A 93 -5.07 -7.12 13.97
CA ASN A 93 -5.93 -5.94 14.18
C ASN A 93 -5.73 -4.88 13.08
N TYR A 94 -5.19 -5.25 11.92
CA TYR A 94 -4.93 -4.30 10.84
C TYR A 94 -6.22 -3.85 10.16
N LEU A 95 -6.29 -2.56 9.87
CA LEU A 95 -7.33 -1.98 9.04
C LEU A 95 -6.89 -2.04 7.58
N VAL A 96 -7.59 -2.81 6.76
CA VAL A 96 -7.18 -3.09 5.39
C VAL A 96 -8.16 -2.47 4.41
N PHE A 97 -7.63 -1.59 3.56
CA PHE A 97 -8.30 -1.03 2.39
C PHE A 97 -7.83 -1.79 1.14
N ALA A 98 -8.76 -2.20 0.29
CA ALA A 98 -8.46 -2.91 -0.95
C ALA A 98 -8.95 -2.11 -2.15
N ILE A 99 -8.04 -1.78 -3.06
CA ILE A 99 -8.29 -0.96 -4.26
C ILE A 99 -8.00 -1.83 -5.49
N GLY A 100 -9.06 -2.18 -6.20
CA GLY A 100 -8.98 -2.88 -7.47
C GLY A 100 -8.97 -1.92 -8.65
N VAL A 101 -7.97 -2.04 -9.51
CA VAL A 101 -7.82 -1.19 -10.71
C VAL A 101 -8.05 -2.01 -11.97
N GLY A 102 -8.80 -1.46 -12.93
CA GLY A 102 -8.89 -2.08 -14.24
C GLY A 102 -9.82 -3.29 -14.31
N PRO A 103 -9.98 -3.88 -15.51
CA PRO A 103 -10.99 -4.91 -15.75
C PRO A 103 -10.62 -6.30 -15.23
N LYS A 104 -9.35 -6.53 -14.86
CA LYS A 104 -8.84 -7.83 -14.38
C LYS A 104 -8.97 -8.01 -12.86
N ARG A 105 -9.32 -6.94 -12.13
CA ARG A 105 -9.58 -6.98 -10.70
C ARG A 105 -10.65 -8.01 -10.35
N ASP A 106 -10.55 -8.60 -9.16
CA ASP A 106 -11.53 -9.57 -8.67
C ASP A 106 -12.23 -9.01 -7.41
N PRO A 107 -13.48 -8.55 -7.54
CA PRO A 107 -14.23 -7.98 -6.42
C PRO A 107 -14.42 -8.96 -5.25
N VAL A 108 -14.39 -10.27 -5.51
CA VAL A 108 -14.51 -11.28 -4.45
C VAL A 108 -13.21 -11.38 -3.66
N GLU A 109 -12.06 -11.36 -4.34
CA GLU A 109 -10.74 -11.35 -3.68
C GLU A 109 -10.53 -10.03 -2.91
N LEU A 110 -10.90 -8.88 -3.47
CA LEU A 110 -10.81 -7.58 -2.78
C LEU A 110 -11.63 -7.54 -1.49
N LYS A 111 -12.87 -8.04 -1.52
CA LYS A 111 -13.74 -8.14 -0.34
C LYS A 111 -13.21 -9.10 0.72
N LYS A 112 -12.42 -10.10 0.33
CA LYS A 112 -11.80 -11.03 1.28
C LYS A 112 -10.66 -10.39 2.05
N ILE A 113 -9.90 -9.51 1.38
CA ILE A 113 -8.74 -8.79 1.91
C ILE A 113 -9.16 -7.62 2.81
N ALA A 114 -10.12 -6.81 2.35
CA ALA A 114 -10.54 -5.62 3.07
C ALA A 114 -11.18 -5.96 4.43
N SER A 115 -10.96 -5.12 5.44
CA SER A 115 -11.52 -5.35 6.77
C SER A 115 -13.05 -5.30 6.79
N ASP A 116 -13.66 -4.48 5.93
CA ASP A 116 -15.09 -4.55 5.60
C ASP A 116 -15.40 -3.97 4.21
N SER A 117 -16.67 -4.10 3.77
CA SER A 117 -17.12 -3.69 2.44
C SER A 117 -17.02 -2.19 2.16
N SER A 118 -17.04 -1.33 3.18
CA SER A 118 -16.86 0.12 3.02
C SER A 118 -15.42 0.51 2.68
N ARG A 119 -14.47 -0.43 2.81
CA ARG A 119 -13.03 -0.24 2.52
C ARG A 119 -12.58 -0.89 1.22
N VAL A 120 -13.54 -1.28 0.37
CA VAL A 120 -13.29 -1.79 -0.98
C VAL A 120 -13.54 -0.67 -1.97
N TYR A 121 -12.54 -0.37 -2.80
CA TYR A 121 -12.66 0.55 -3.91
C TYR A 121 -12.39 -0.16 -5.23
N GLU A 122 -13.17 0.18 -6.23
CA GLU A 122 -13.03 -0.33 -7.58
C GLU A 122 -12.97 0.83 -8.55
N VAL A 123 -11.93 0.89 -9.37
CA VAL A 123 -11.75 1.94 -10.36
C VAL A 123 -11.45 1.34 -11.73
N GLU A 124 -11.90 2.02 -12.79
CA GLU A 124 -11.77 1.51 -14.15
C GLU A 124 -10.33 1.51 -14.67
N ASN A 125 -9.50 2.42 -14.17
CA ASN A 125 -8.10 2.60 -14.56
C ASN A 125 -7.38 3.41 -13.48
N VAL A 126 -6.05 3.51 -13.58
CA VAL A 126 -5.24 4.20 -12.57
C VAL A 126 -5.56 5.70 -12.50
N GLN A 127 -5.94 6.33 -13.61
CA GLN A 127 -6.33 7.75 -13.64
C GLN A 127 -7.59 8.00 -12.77
N SER A 128 -8.47 7.02 -12.67
CA SER A 128 -9.70 7.08 -11.88
C SER A 128 -9.45 6.98 -10.37
N LEU A 129 -8.23 6.65 -9.91
CA LEU A 129 -7.87 6.69 -8.48
C LEU A 129 -8.05 8.10 -7.88
N GLN A 130 -7.94 9.14 -8.71
CA GLN A 130 -8.15 10.52 -8.26
C GLN A 130 -9.59 10.76 -7.75
N ALA A 131 -10.58 10.01 -8.25
CA ALA A 131 -11.98 10.14 -7.84
C ALA A 131 -12.21 9.65 -6.41
N ILE A 132 -11.48 8.61 -5.97
CA ILE A 132 -11.61 8.04 -4.62
C ILE A 132 -10.67 8.68 -3.60
N ARG A 133 -9.72 9.51 -4.04
CA ARG A 133 -8.66 10.09 -3.19
C ARG A 133 -9.20 10.79 -1.96
N GLN A 134 -10.22 11.64 -2.12
CA GLN A 134 -10.76 12.43 -1.01
C GLN A 134 -11.44 11.53 0.03
N GLU A 135 -12.25 10.57 -0.42
CA GLU A 135 -12.91 9.60 0.46
C GLU A 135 -11.90 8.70 1.17
N LEU A 136 -10.86 8.25 0.45
CA LEU A 136 -9.79 7.46 1.03
C LEU A 136 -9.06 8.23 2.13
N VAL A 137 -8.63 9.48 1.85
CA VAL A 137 -7.96 10.33 2.86
C VAL A 137 -8.83 10.53 4.09
N VAL A 138 -10.13 10.75 3.91
CA VAL A 138 -11.08 10.87 5.02
C VAL A 138 -11.02 9.63 5.91
N LYS A 139 -11.20 8.43 5.33
CA LYS A 139 -11.21 7.18 6.09
C LYS A 139 -9.85 6.80 6.67
N LEU A 140 -8.75 7.20 6.05
CA LEU A 140 -7.40 6.96 6.59
C LEU A 140 -7.10 7.84 7.80
N CYS A 141 -7.77 8.98 7.93
CA CYS A 141 -7.60 9.92 9.03
C CYS A 141 -8.67 9.77 10.12
N GLU A 142 -9.64 8.88 9.93
CA GLU A 142 -10.63 8.52 10.96
C GLU A 142 -9.94 7.81 12.14
N GLN A 143 -10.11 8.39 13.34
CA GLN A 143 -9.59 7.88 14.61
C GLN A 143 -10.66 6.98 15.28
N GLY A 144 -10.81 5.74 14.80
CA GLY A 144 -11.79 4.80 15.37
C GLY A 144 -13.24 5.26 15.25
N ASP A 145 -14.10 4.93 16.23
CA ASP A 145 -15.55 5.23 16.22
C ASP A 145 -15.90 6.70 16.56
N GLN A 146 -14.92 7.62 16.55
CA GLN A 146 -15.21 9.04 16.80
C GLN A 146 -15.92 9.65 15.58
N PRO A 147 -17.02 10.42 15.78
CA PRO A 147 -17.71 11.09 14.67
C PRO A 147 -16.75 11.98 13.89
N ALA A 148 -16.66 11.76 12.58
CA ALA A 148 -15.80 12.56 11.72
C ALA A 148 -16.19 14.06 11.82
N PRO A 149 -15.23 14.97 12.11
CA PRO A 149 -15.50 16.39 12.09
C PRO A 149 -15.94 16.87 10.69
N PRO A 150 -16.70 17.98 10.59
CA PRO A 150 -17.27 18.48 9.32
C PRO A 150 -16.22 18.87 8.28
N VAL A 151 -14.95 19.04 8.70
CA VAL A 151 -13.79 19.12 7.83
C VAL A 151 -12.82 18.05 8.29
N VAL A 152 -12.65 17.00 7.50
CA VAL A 152 -11.67 15.95 7.79
C VAL A 152 -10.31 16.46 7.35
N THR A 153 -9.63 17.16 8.26
CA THR A 153 -8.18 17.35 8.18
C THR A 153 -7.52 16.20 8.92
N CYS A 154 -6.38 15.73 8.42
CA CYS A 154 -5.56 14.73 9.11
C CYS A 154 -4.71 15.37 10.23
N GLU A 155 -5.18 16.50 10.79
CA GLU A 155 -4.49 17.23 11.84
C GLU A 155 -4.74 16.52 13.18
N GLY A 156 -3.66 16.15 13.87
CA GLY A 156 -3.74 15.34 15.09
C GLY A 156 -4.14 13.87 14.86
N ALA A 157 -4.35 13.43 13.62
CA ALA A 157 -4.58 12.04 13.31
C ALA A 157 -3.28 11.23 13.44
N GLN A 158 -3.37 10.09 14.12
CA GLN A 158 -2.29 9.11 14.26
C GLN A 158 -2.65 7.83 13.51
N ALA A 159 -1.76 7.38 12.63
CA ALA A 159 -1.87 6.09 11.97
C ALA A 159 -0.49 5.63 11.47
N ASP A 160 -0.29 4.32 11.39
CA ASP A 160 0.81 3.74 10.63
C ASP A 160 0.24 3.15 9.34
N VAL A 161 0.60 3.72 8.20
CA VAL A 161 -0.01 3.38 6.91
C VAL A 161 1.01 2.70 6.00
N ILE A 162 0.77 1.45 5.62
CA ILE A 162 1.57 0.77 4.60
C ILE A 162 0.78 0.70 3.29
N PHE A 163 1.34 1.29 2.23
CA PHE A 163 0.87 1.02 0.87
C PHE A 163 1.47 -0.30 0.38
N VAL A 164 0.62 -1.18 -0.14
CA VAL A 164 1.04 -2.45 -0.76
C VAL A 164 0.61 -2.38 -2.22
N ALA A 165 1.55 -2.06 -3.10
CA ALA A 165 1.26 -1.80 -4.51
C ALA A 165 1.69 -2.96 -5.40
N ASP A 166 0.75 -3.45 -6.18
CA ASP A 166 1.03 -4.36 -7.28
C ASP A 166 1.88 -3.63 -8.33
N SER A 167 2.95 -4.27 -8.78
CA SER A 167 3.84 -3.83 -9.85
C SER A 167 3.96 -4.89 -10.96
N SER A 168 3.02 -5.82 -11.02
CA SER A 168 2.95 -6.91 -11.99
C SER A 168 2.90 -6.44 -13.44
N ARG A 169 3.05 -7.39 -14.37
CA ARG A 169 3.19 -7.11 -15.80
C ARG A 169 1.94 -6.46 -16.41
N SER A 170 0.76 -6.68 -15.81
CA SER A 170 -0.50 -6.15 -16.34
C SER A 170 -0.68 -4.65 -16.11
N ILE A 171 0.05 -4.07 -15.17
CA ILE A 171 -0.05 -2.64 -14.83
C ILE A 171 0.62 -1.77 -15.89
N GLY A 172 1.86 -2.09 -16.26
CA GLY A 172 2.64 -1.28 -17.18
C GLY A 172 3.31 -0.08 -16.49
N SER A 173 4.46 0.35 -17.02
CA SER A 173 5.26 1.45 -16.45
C SER A 173 4.50 2.80 -16.38
N ALA A 174 3.66 3.10 -17.38
CA ALA A 174 2.85 4.32 -17.39
C ALA A 174 1.81 4.32 -16.27
N ALA A 175 1.12 3.20 -16.05
CA ALA A 175 0.12 3.08 -15.00
C ALA A 175 0.79 3.04 -13.62
N PHE A 176 1.99 2.44 -13.50
CA PHE A 176 2.80 2.50 -12.29
C PHE A 176 3.15 3.94 -11.90
N ASN A 177 3.54 4.79 -12.85
CA ASN A 177 3.78 6.21 -12.59
C ASN A 177 2.54 6.94 -12.03
N GLU A 178 1.36 6.64 -12.55
CA GLU A 178 0.11 7.21 -12.03
C GLU A 178 -0.21 6.70 -10.62
N LEU A 179 0.12 5.45 -10.30
CA LEU A 179 -0.03 4.90 -8.94
C LEU A 179 0.90 5.62 -7.95
N LYS A 180 2.15 5.89 -8.34
CA LYS A 180 3.08 6.70 -7.53
C LYS A 180 2.54 8.11 -7.28
N LYS A 181 2.01 8.77 -8.32
CA LYS A 181 1.37 10.10 -8.18
C LYS A 181 0.19 10.05 -7.23
N PHE A 182 -0.65 9.02 -7.33
CA PHE A 182 -1.78 8.82 -6.42
C PHE A 182 -1.31 8.67 -4.96
N ALA A 183 -0.30 7.83 -4.70
CA ALA A 183 0.28 7.68 -3.36
C ALA A 183 0.83 9.02 -2.83
N VAL A 184 1.56 9.78 -3.66
CA VAL A 184 2.06 11.12 -3.32
C VAL A 184 0.92 12.07 -2.97
N ASP A 185 -0.15 12.07 -3.77
CA ASP A 185 -1.31 12.95 -3.56
C ASP A 185 -2.05 12.63 -2.26
N VAL A 186 -2.11 11.35 -1.85
CA VAL A 186 -2.65 10.93 -0.56
C VAL A 186 -1.72 11.37 0.57
N VAL A 187 -0.43 11.06 0.48
CA VAL A 187 0.58 11.40 1.51
C VAL A 187 0.66 12.92 1.75
N LYS A 188 0.51 13.73 0.71
CA LYS A 188 0.50 15.20 0.84
C LYS A 188 -0.63 15.75 1.71
N ARG A 189 -1.72 14.99 1.90
CA ARG A 189 -2.87 15.36 2.75
C ARG A 189 -2.64 15.00 4.22
N PHE A 190 -1.64 14.19 4.52
CA PHE A 190 -1.31 13.80 5.89
C PHE A 190 -0.47 14.87 6.59
N THR A 191 -0.63 14.91 7.91
CA THR A 191 0.39 15.45 8.81
C THR A 191 1.35 14.31 9.09
N VAL A 192 2.52 14.31 8.44
CA VAL A 192 3.52 13.25 8.58
C VAL A 192 4.57 13.67 9.60
N SER A 193 4.71 12.87 10.67
CA SER A 193 5.73 13.03 11.70
C SER A 193 5.80 11.75 12.54
N PRO A 194 6.86 11.55 13.35
CA PRO A 194 6.92 10.41 14.28
C PRO A 194 5.76 10.33 15.28
N SER A 195 5.07 11.45 15.57
CA SER A 195 3.91 11.50 16.47
C SER A 195 2.55 11.48 15.77
N ASP A 196 2.51 11.67 14.45
CA ASP A 196 1.27 11.78 13.66
C ASP A 196 1.13 10.57 12.72
N ILE A 197 0.94 10.75 11.42
CA ILE A 197 0.89 9.64 10.46
C ILE A 197 2.31 9.26 10.01
N GLN A 198 2.63 7.97 10.04
CA GLN A 198 3.84 7.40 9.42
C GLN A 198 3.46 6.55 8.20
N VAL A 199 4.31 6.51 7.18
CA VAL A 199 3.99 5.83 5.91
C VAL A 199 5.15 4.95 5.44
N GLY A 200 4.84 3.72 5.02
CA GLY A 200 5.76 2.80 4.38
C GLY A 200 5.21 2.26 3.05
N LEU A 201 6.05 1.59 2.26
CA LEU A 201 5.68 1.07 0.94
C LEU A 201 6.27 -0.34 0.71
N ILE A 202 5.38 -1.26 0.33
CA ILE A 202 5.68 -2.57 -0.24
C ILE A 202 5.29 -2.56 -1.72
N ILE A 203 6.15 -3.13 -2.56
CA ILE A 203 5.80 -3.45 -3.95
C ILE A 203 5.88 -4.96 -4.20
N PHE A 204 5.06 -5.47 -5.13
CA PHE A 204 5.10 -6.89 -5.48
C PHE A 204 4.78 -7.16 -6.96
N GLY A 205 5.52 -8.11 -7.56
CA GLY A 205 5.32 -8.57 -8.93
C GLY A 205 6.58 -8.47 -9.80
N ASN A 206 7.61 -9.29 -9.55
CA ASN A 206 8.97 -9.06 -10.06
C ASN A 206 9.48 -10.13 -11.07
N ASP A 207 10.39 -9.70 -11.96
CA ASP A 207 11.35 -10.45 -12.80
C ASP A 207 12.68 -9.63 -12.86
N THR A 208 13.47 -9.68 -11.78
CA THR A 208 14.90 -9.31 -11.59
C THR A 208 15.40 -7.88 -11.42
N ASN A 209 16.26 -7.76 -10.38
CA ASN A 209 17.17 -6.69 -9.95
C ASN A 209 16.59 -5.28 -9.89
N PHE A 210 15.98 -4.99 -8.74
CA PHE A 210 16.10 -3.69 -8.11
C PHE A 210 17.56 -3.53 -7.64
N GLU A 211 18.36 -2.66 -8.27
CA GLU A 211 19.52 -2.07 -7.58
C GLU A 211 18.99 -1.05 -6.57
N PHE A 212 18.30 -1.54 -5.55
CA PHE A 212 17.85 -0.72 -4.43
C PHE A 212 18.50 -1.32 -3.20
N THR A 213 19.47 -0.58 -2.67
CA THR A 213 20.04 -0.92 -1.38
C THR A 213 19.10 -0.35 -0.33
N LEU A 214 18.70 -1.14 0.68
CA LEU A 214 18.04 -0.63 1.88
C LEU A 214 18.76 0.65 2.36
N GLY A 215 18.04 1.77 2.45
CA GLY A 215 18.59 3.08 2.84
C GLY A 215 19.03 4.02 1.71
N SER A 216 18.76 3.71 0.44
CA SER A 216 19.17 4.56 -0.72
C SER A 216 18.54 5.96 -0.78
N TYR A 217 17.62 6.27 0.13
CA TYR A 217 16.85 7.50 0.14
C TYR A 217 16.89 8.28 1.46
N ARG A 218 17.66 7.81 2.45
CA ARG A 218 17.85 8.50 3.74
C ARG A 218 18.73 9.75 3.62
#